data_AF-A0A1M4U9L7-F1
#
_entry.id   AF-A0A1M4U9L7-F1
#
_cell.length_a   1.000
_cell.length_b   1.000
_cell.length_c   1.000
_cell.angle_alpha   90.00
_cell.angle_beta   90.00
_cell.angle_gamma   90.00
#
_symmetry.space_group_name_H-M   'P 1'
#
loop_
_entity.id
_entity.type
_entity.pdbx_description
1 polymer ?
#
loop_
_entity_poly.entity_id
_entity_poly.type
_entity_poly.pdbx_seq_one_letter_code
_entity_poly.pdbx_strand_id
1 'polypeptide(L)'
;MKLKFGNESIIVYDENYEVHIQKKIFGGYTLKKYVRDSIFDLLESRDIRVEISQEEAIDLGKELLDKIYKTKNVQINFNPLTT
;
A
#
# COMPACT_ATOMS: atom_id res chain seq x y z
N MET A 1 2.40 -14.83 -0.66
CA MET A 1 1.48 -13.77 -1.11
C MET A 1 0.05 -14.32 -1.18
N LYS A 2 -0.93 -13.54 -0.73
CA LYS A 2 -2.35 -13.91 -0.68
C LYS A 2 -3.22 -12.78 -1.23
N LEU A 3 -4.43 -13.11 -1.66
CA LEU A 3 -5.41 -12.19 -2.23
C LEU A 3 -6.69 -12.22 -1.40
N LYS A 4 -7.31 -11.06 -1.23
CA LYS A 4 -8.65 -10.92 -0.65
C LYS A 4 -9.46 -9.96 -1.53
N PHE A 5 -10.64 -10.40 -1.94
CA PHE A 5 -11.59 -9.57 -2.69
C PHE A 5 -12.60 -9.01 -1.70
N GLY A 6 -12.69 -7.68 -1.61
CA GLY A 6 -13.76 -6.96 -0.95
C GLY A 6 -14.68 -6.29 -1.97
N ASN A 7 -15.79 -5.72 -1.50
CA ASN A 7 -16.76 -5.05 -2.38
C ASN A 7 -16.16 -3.84 -3.12
N GLU A 8 -15.22 -3.12 -2.49
CA GLU A 8 -14.68 -1.86 -3.01
C GLU A 8 -13.17 -1.90 -3.24
N SER A 9 -12.50 -2.96 -2.79
CA SER A 9 -11.04 -3.09 -2.91
C SER A 9 -10.60 -4.54 -3.03
N ILE A 10 -9.46 -4.72 -3.70
CA ILE A 10 -8.72 -5.97 -3.73
C ILE A 10 -7.48 -5.76 -2.87
N ILE A 11 -7.20 -6.70 -1.96
CA ILE A 11 -6.05 -6.62 -1.08
C ILE A 11 -5.08 -7.74 -1.45
N VAL A 12 -3.85 -7.37 -1.78
CA VAL A 12 -2.71 -8.29 -1.95
C VAL A 12 -1.86 -8.17 -0.70
N TYR A 13 -1.52 -9.28 -0.03
CA TYR A 13 -0.81 -9.20 1.24
C TYR A 13 0.14 -10.37 1.49
N ASP A 14 1.14 -10.12 2.33
CA ASP A 14 2.05 -11.11 2.90
C ASP A 14 2.03 -11.01 4.44
N GLU A 15 3.03 -11.55 5.13
CA GLU A 15 3.09 -11.53 6.60
C GLU A 15 3.32 -10.13 7.19
N ASN A 16 3.96 -9.23 6.45
CA ASN A 16 4.44 -7.94 6.95
C ASN A 16 3.74 -6.73 6.33
N TYR A 17 3.21 -6.88 5.12
CA TYR A 17 2.67 -5.78 4.33
C TYR A 17 1.36 -6.17 3.64
N GLU A 18 0.60 -5.14 3.29
CA GLU A 18 -0.59 -5.26 2.46
C GLU A 18 -0.70 -4.11 1.47
N VAL A 19 -1.23 -4.40 0.29
CA VAL A 19 -1.51 -3.43 -0.77
C VAL A 19 -3.00 -3.45 -1.06
N HIS A 20 -3.62 -2.30 -0.86
CA HIS A 20 -5.02 -2.06 -1.17
C HIS A 20 -5.14 -1.49 -2.58
N ILE A 21 -5.88 -2.17 -3.43
CA ILE A 21 -6.15 -1.82 -4.83
C ILE A 21 -7.61 -1.37 -4.90
N GLN A 22 -7.83 -0.09 -5.17
CA GLN A 22 -9.16 0.52 -5.25
C GLN A 22 -9.42 1.03 -6.66
N LYS A 23 -10.54 0.64 -7.25
CA LYS A 23 -10.94 1.15 -8.57
C LYS A 23 -11.47 2.58 -8.45
N LYS A 24 -11.06 3.46 -9.36
CA LYS A 24 -11.56 4.84 -9.41
C LYS A 24 -12.85 4.91 -10.21
N ILE A 25 -13.70 5.88 -9.83
CA ILE A 25 -14.98 6.15 -10.52
C ILE A 25 -14.75 6.53 -11.99
N PHE A 26 -13.69 7.29 -12.28
CA PHE A 26 -13.37 7.79 -13.63
C PHE A 26 -12.32 6.95 -14.37
N GLY A 27 -12.20 5.66 -14.03
CA GLY A 27 -11.21 4.77 -14.61
C GLY A 27 -9.85 4.82 -13.92
N GLY A 28 -9.10 3.72 -14.07
CA GLY A 28 -7.84 3.49 -13.35
C GLY A 28 -8.02 3.04 -11.90
N TYR A 29 -6.91 3.05 -11.15
CA TYR A 29 -6.84 2.50 -9.80
C TYR A 29 -5.97 3.35 -8.88
N THR A 30 -6.23 3.23 -7.58
CA THR A 30 -5.33 3.70 -6.52
C THR A 30 -4.79 2.47 -5.81
N LEU A 31 -3.46 2.38 -5.69
CA LEU A 31 -2.75 1.33 -4.96
C LEU A 31 -2.10 1.96 -3.74
N LYS A 32 -2.36 1.42 -2.54
CA LYS A 32 -1.76 1.91 -1.29
C LYS A 32 -1.13 0.76 -0.52
N LYS A 33 0.16 0.87 -0.20
CA LYS A 33 0.90 -0.11 0.59
C LYS A 33 0.97 0.30 2.05
N TYR A 34 0.68 -0.63 2.94
CA TYR A 34 0.73 -0.46 4.38
C TYR A 34 1.61 -1.52 5.04
N VAL A 35 2.08 -1.24 6.25
CA VAL A 35 2.49 -2.28 7.20
C VAL A 35 1.24 -3.03 7.62
N ARG A 36 1.30 -4.36 7.61
CA ARG A 36 0.17 -5.20 7.96
C ARG A 36 -0.23 -4.98 9.42
N ASP A 37 -1.53 -5.04 9.68
CA ASP A 37 -2.15 -4.77 10.99
C ASP A 37 -1.95 -3.33 11.51
N SER A 38 -1.49 -2.41 10.64
CA SER A 38 -1.40 -0.98 10.92
C SER A 38 -2.01 -0.15 9.79
N ILE A 39 -3.19 0.41 10.05
CA ILE A 39 -3.90 1.26 9.08
C ILE A 39 -3.30 2.67 8.92
N PHE A 40 -2.37 3.07 9.80
CA PHE A 40 -1.75 4.39 9.78
C PHE A 40 -0.35 4.39 9.13
N ASP A 41 0.29 3.22 9.02
CA ASP A 41 1.63 3.07 8.47
C ASP A 41 1.60 2.92 6.95
N LEU A 42 1.11 3.95 6.26
CA LEU A 42 1.18 4.04 4.81
C LEU A 42 2.64 4.21 4.36
N LEU A 43 3.12 3.26 3.55
CA LEU A 43 4.48 3.27 3.02
C LEU A 43 4.58 3.95 1.66
N GLU A 44 3.62 3.68 0.77
CA GLU A 44 3.59 4.24 -0.59
C GLU A 44 2.16 4.26 -1.12
N SER A 45 1.84 5.28 -1.91
CA SER A 45 0.60 5.39 -2.66
C SER A 45 0.94 5.61 -4.14
N ARG A 46 0.29 4.86 -5.03
CA ARG A 46 0.40 5.00 -6.49
C ARG A 46 -0.97 5.27 -7.08
N ASP A 47 -1.05 6.33 -7.88
CA ASP A 47 -2.24 6.69 -8.62
C ASP A 47 -2.08 6.33 -10.10
N ILE A 48 -2.83 5.32 -10.52
CA ILE A 48 -2.93 4.92 -11.92
C ILE A 48 -4.10 5.70 -12.52
N ARG A 49 -3.81 6.52 -13.53
CA ARG A 49 -4.81 7.37 -14.21
C ARG A 49 -5.29 6.76 -15.53
N VAL A 50 -4.59 5.75 -16.03
CA VAL A 50 -4.92 5.06 -17.26
C VAL A 50 -5.89 3.93 -16.94
N GLU A 51 -6.83 3.68 -17.85
CA GLU A 51 -7.70 2.51 -17.74
C GLU A 51 -6.87 1.24 -18.00
N ILE A 52 -6.84 0.36 -17.00
CA ILE A 52 -6.16 -0.93 -17.04
C ILE A 52 -7.14 -2.01 -16.58
N SER A 53 -6.87 -3.26 -16.93
CA SER A 53 -7.63 -4.40 -16.42
C SER A 53 -7.42 -4.59 -14.92
N GLN A 54 -8.33 -5.32 -14.29
CA GLN A 54 -8.18 -5.70 -12.88
C GLN A 54 -6.96 -6.59 -12.66
N GLU A 55 -6.63 -7.46 -13.61
CA GLU A 55 -5.46 -8.35 -13.54
C GLU A 55 -4.16 -7.55 -13.55
N GLU A 56 -4.04 -6.56 -14.45
CA GLU A 56 -2.91 -5.64 -14.46
C GLU A 56 -2.79 -4.85 -13.15
N ALA A 57 -3.91 -4.39 -12.59
CA ALA A 57 -3.92 -3.70 -11.31
C ALA A 57 -3.45 -4.60 -10.16
N ILE A 58 -3.85 -5.88 -10.18
CA ILE A 58 -3.38 -6.90 -9.23
C ILE A 58 -1.87 -7.11 -9.38
N ASP A 59 -1.37 -7.25 -10.60
CA ASP A 59 0.07 -7.47 -10.83
C ASP A 59 0.92 -6.29 -10.39
N LEU A 60 0.46 -5.06 -10.61
CA LEU A 60 1.09 -3.86 -10.03
C LEU A 60 1.02 -3.84 -8.51
N GLY A 61 -0.06 -4.38 -7.93
CA GLY A 61 -0.20 -4.55 -6.48
C GLY A 61 0.81 -5.54 -5.89
N LYS A 62 1.07 -6.65 -6.60
CA LYS A 62 2.09 -7.64 -6.23
C LYS A 62 3.49 -7.05 -6.30
N GLU A 63 3.80 -6.33 -7.39
CA GLU A 63 5.08 -5.63 -7.56
C GLU A 63 5.31 -4.63 -6.41
N LEU A 64 4.28 -3.86 -6.06
CA LEU A 64 4.36 -2.91 -4.94
C LEU A 64 4.54 -3.61 -3.58
N LEU A 65 3.91 -4.78 -3.39
CA LEU A 65 4.07 -5.58 -2.19
C LEU A 65 5.52 -6.07 -2.01
N ASP A 66 6.16 -6.54 -3.08
CA ASP A 66 7.54 -7.05 -3.06
C ASP A 66 8.60 -5.94 -2.85
N LYS A 67 8.23 -4.68 -3.05
CA LYS A 67 9.15 -3.54 -2.86
C LYS A 67 9.55 -3.40 -1.39
N ILE A 68 10.81 -3.66 -1.07
CA ILE A 68 11.35 -3.53 0.30
C ILE A 68 11.74 -2.08 0.58
N TYR A 69 11.20 -1.49 1.66
CA TYR A 69 11.60 -0.17 2.13
C TYR A 69 12.64 -0.32 3.24
N LYS A 70 13.80 0.31 3.08
CA LYS A 70 14.73 0.46 4.19
C LYS A 70 14.10 1.43 5.18
N THR A 71 13.72 0.95 6.36
CA THR A 71 13.34 1.84 7.46
C THR A 71 14.59 2.64 7.82
N LYS A 72 14.57 3.96 7.60
CA LYS A 72 15.51 4.80 8.33
C LYS A 72 14.98 4.77 9.76
N ASN A 73 15.70 4.13 10.67
CA ASN A 73 15.47 4.26 12.11
C ASN A 73 15.69 5.73 12.48
N VAL A 74 14.70 6.58 12.25
CA VAL A 74 14.69 7.93 12.80
C VAL A 74 14.28 7.75 14.26
N GLN A 75 15.28 7.54 15.12
CA GLN A 75 15.08 7.74 16.55
C GLN A 75 14.77 9.23 16.74
N ILE A 76 13.48 9.57 16.79
CA ILE A 76 13.07 10.91 17.17
C ILE A 76 13.23 10.99 18.68
N ASN A 77 14.34 11.56 19.13
CA ASN A 77 14.54 11.84 20.55
C ASN A 77 13.69 13.07 20.90
N PHE A 78 12.40 12.87 21.15
CA PHE A 78 11.52 13.91 21.69
C PHE A 78 11.86 14.09 23.17
N ASN A 79 12.80 14.97 23.48
CA ASN A 79 13.00 15.45 24.84
C ASN A 79 12.38 16.86 24.98
N PRO A 80 11.13 16.98 25.47
CA PRO A 80 10.43 18.27 25.55
C PRO A 80 11.02 19.21 26.64
N LEU A 81 12.07 18.79 27.33
CA LEU A 81 12.67 19.50 28.48
C LEU A 81 14.01 20.16 28.18
N THR A 82 14.53 20.08 26.95
CA THR A 82 15.73 20.83 26.55
C THR A 82 15.31 22.13 25.86
N THR A 83 15.12 23.18 26.64
CA THR A 83 15.11 24.59 26.21
C THR A 83 16.23 25.31 26.95
#